data_AF-A0A8B8ICM6-F1
#
_entry.id   AF-A0A8B8ICM6-F1
#
_cell.length_a   1.000
_cell.length_b   1.000
_cell.length_c   1.000
_cell.angle_alpha   90.00
_cell.angle_beta   90.00
_cell.angle_gamma   90.00
#
_symmetry.space_group_name_H-M   'P 1'
#
loop_
_entity.id
_entity.type
_entity.pdbx_description
1 polymer ?
#
loop_
_entity_poly.entity_id
_entity_poly.type
_entity_poly.pdbx_seq_one_letter_code
_entity_poly.pdbx_strand_id
1 'polypeptide(L)'
;MVKCDFDCAHEEIGPDVLEFVGPVKIVLVDQSKCAYACKTCYAAMILMAQMLLATTTIIVMLFSLSYKKSKCLMALHIFLCTVGLQAIIPSGILSINNLNGSSAPMKLSDRKFEHIFMQCIGVLCAVSGTAASYYTMDPLQDEPIFIFTLHSYLGLAATVPTILCAMIGLFFSGCGRNSKTPKEYGKFRRYIYNMHKLFGISVVLLSSACFISGIIKTPFLKWLPIDEMFYFTLIFCVFYTLVIVYKPLK
;
A
#
# COMPACT_ATOMS: atom_id res chain seq x y z
N MET A 1 -6.46 34.04 17.48
CA MET A 1 -5.22 33.45 18.03
C MET A 1 -5.52 32.02 18.43
N VAL A 2 -4.95 31.05 17.70
CA VAL A 2 -5.06 29.62 18.05
C VAL A 2 -4.07 29.38 19.17
N LYS A 3 -4.56 29.04 20.36
CA LYS A 3 -3.72 28.49 21.44
C LYS A 3 -3.19 27.14 20.95
N CYS A 4 -1.91 27.09 20.60
CA CYS A 4 -1.18 25.83 20.58
C CYS A 4 -0.85 25.51 22.04
N ASP A 5 -1.69 24.70 22.68
CA ASP A 5 -1.36 24.11 23.99
C ASP A 5 -0.24 23.09 23.77
N PHE A 6 0.96 23.42 24.26
CA PHE A 6 2.16 22.58 24.26
C PHE A 6 2.22 21.64 25.48
N ASP A 7 1.08 21.37 26.13
CA ASP A 7 0.98 20.65 27.41
C ASP A 7 1.27 19.13 27.37
N CYS A 8 2.01 18.65 26.36
CA CYS A 8 2.49 17.26 26.31
C CYS A 8 3.89 17.07 26.91
N ALA A 9 4.39 18.00 27.72
CA ALA A 9 5.80 18.05 28.16
C ALA A 9 6.06 17.54 29.59
N HIS A 10 5.16 16.77 30.20
CA HIS A 10 5.37 16.21 31.53
C HIS A 10 5.30 14.69 31.51
N GLU A 11 6.46 14.04 31.32
CA GLU A 11 6.83 12.75 31.94
C GLU A 11 8.32 12.40 31.67
N GLU A 12 9.15 12.73 32.65
CA GLU A 12 10.41 12.13 33.15
C GLU A 12 11.66 11.87 32.28
N ILE A 13 11.69 12.10 30.97
CA ILE A 13 12.96 12.32 30.23
C ILE A 13 12.71 13.42 29.20
N GLY A 14 12.70 14.66 29.67
CA GLY A 14 12.27 15.81 28.90
C GLY A 14 13.13 16.03 27.64
N PRO A 15 12.54 16.44 26.51
CA PRO A 15 13.31 16.94 25.36
C PRO A 15 14.23 18.07 25.81
N ASP A 16 15.46 18.14 25.29
CA ASP A 16 16.33 19.30 25.55
C ASP A 16 15.63 20.54 24.96
N VAL A 17 15.11 21.39 25.85
CA VAL A 17 14.41 22.62 25.45
C VAL A 17 15.45 23.75 25.43
N LEU A 18 15.86 24.15 24.24
CA LEU A 18 16.69 25.32 24.02
C LEU A 18 15.78 26.54 23.82
N GLU A 19 15.68 27.40 24.83
CA GLU A 19 14.96 28.67 24.72
C GLU A 19 15.91 29.80 24.30
N PHE A 20 15.55 30.48 23.22
CA PHE A 20 16.20 31.73 22.79
C PHE A 20 15.26 32.89 23.10
N VAL A 21 15.71 33.76 24.01
CA VAL A 21 14.96 34.94 24.45
C VAL A 21 15.54 36.18 23.77
N GLY A 22 14.85 36.65 22.73
CA GLY A 22 15.09 37.94 22.08
C GLY A 22 13.80 38.77 22.00
N PRO A 23 13.66 39.70 21.03
CA PRO A 23 12.40 40.39 20.75
C PRO A 23 11.22 39.42 20.47
N VAL A 24 11.55 38.18 20.10
CA VAL A 24 10.61 37.05 19.96
C VAL A 24 11.17 35.86 20.76
N LYS A 25 10.31 35.15 21.50
CA LYS A 25 10.66 33.90 22.19
C LYS A 25 10.63 32.73 21.20
N ILE A 26 11.78 32.09 20.96
CA ILE A 26 11.90 30.87 20.14
C ILE A 26 12.21 29.71 21.07
N VAL A 27 11.38 28.66 21.05
CA VAL A 27 11.57 27.45 21.85
C VAL A 27 11.90 26.31 20.89
N LEU A 28 13.16 25.87 20.90
CA LEU A 28 13.61 24.67 20.20
C LEU A 28 13.42 23.48 21.12
N VAL A 29 12.53 22.57 20.74
CA VAL A 29 12.28 21.33 21.47
C VAL A 29 12.98 20.22 20.72
N ASP A 30 14.15 19.80 21.19
CA ASP A 30 14.87 18.68 20.57
C ASP A 30 14.17 17.37 20.85
N GLN A 31 14.04 16.52 19.83
CA GLN A 31 13.43 15.20 20.03
C GLN A 31 14.35 14.35 20.91
N SER A 32 13.76 13.59 21.84
CA SER A 32 14.55 12.65 22.65
C SER A 32 15.32 11.67 21.75
N LYS A 33 16.56 11.35 22.14
CA LYS A 33 17.44 10.45 21.35
C LYS A 33 16.77 9.12 21.01
N CYS A 34 16.00 8.56 21.94
CA CYS A 34 15.22 7.35 21.74
C CYS A 34 14.12 7.52 20.68
N ALA A 35 13.35 8.62 20.73
CA ALA A 35 12.31 8.90 19.74
C ALA A 35 12.90 9.12 18.34
N TYR A 36 14.04 9.80 18.24
CA TYR A 36 14.77 9.98 16.99
C TYR A 36 15.24 8.63 16.42
N ALA A 37 15.96 7.83 17.21
CA ALA A 37 16.46 6.51 16.79
C ALA A 37 15.30 5.60 16.32
N CYS A 38 14.18 5.63 17.04
CA CYS A 38 12.98 4.88 16.70
C CYS A 38 12.42 5.33 15.33
N LYS A 39 12.28 6.63 15.07
CA LYS A 39 11.80 7.16 13.78
C LYS A 39 12.75 6.82 12.64
N THR A 40 14.06 6.93 12.85
CA THR A 40 15.08 6.57 11.85
C THR A 40 15.00 5.10 11.48
N CYS A 41 14.87 4.21 12.47
CA CYS A 41 14.67 2.78 12.22
C CYS A 41 13.38 2.52 11.41
N TYR A 42 12.26 3.16 11.75
CA TYR A 42 11.03 3.03 10.98
C TYR A 42 11.15 3.55 9.55
N ALA A 43 11.81 4.69 9.33
CA ALA A 43 12.06 5.22 8.00
C ALA A 43 12.91 4.26 7.16
N ALA A 44 13.95 3.66 7.76
CA ALA A 44 14.78 2.66 7.11
C ALA A 44 13.97 1.41 6.73
N MET A 45 13.07 0.94 7.60
CA MET A 45 12.19 -0.19 7.32
C MET A 45 11.21 0.09 6.17
N ILE A 46 10.67 1.31 6.08
CA ILE A 46 9.80 1.74 4.96
C ILE A 46 10.59 1.76 3.64
N LEU A 47 11.79 2.34 3.65
CA LEU A 47 12.66 2.37 2.47
C LEU A 47 13.00 0.94 2.01
N MET A 48 13.37 0.07 2.95
CA MET A 48 13.66 -1.33 2.65
C MET A 48 12.43 -2.03 2.06
N ALA A 49 11.24 -1.83 2.64
CA ALA A 49 9.99 -2.38 2.09
C ALA A 49 9.74 -1.93 0.64
N GLN A 50 10.00 -0.67 0.30
CA GLN A 50 9.88 -0.17 -1.08
C GLN A 50 10.89 -0.84 -2.02
N MET A 51 12.14 -1.01 -1.60
CA MET A 51 13.17 -1.69 -2.40
C MET A 51 12.81 -3.16 -2.65
N LEU A 52 12.31 -3.87 -1.63
CA LEU A 52 11.88 -5.27 -1.75
C LEU A 52 10.64 -5.42 -2.63
N LEU A 53 9.68 -4.50 -2.51
CA LEU A 53 8.49 -4.41 -3.36
C LEU A 53 8.89 -4.18 -4.82
N ALA A 54 9.81 -3.24 -5.10
CA ALA A 54 10.30 -2.96 -6.44
C ALA A 54 11.02 -4.17 -7.04
N THR A 55 11.90 -4.80 -6.26
CA THR A 55 12.65 -6.00 -6.69
C THR A 55 11.70 -7.15 -7.04
N THR A 56 10.74 -7.44 -6.17
CA THR A 56 9.70 -8.47 -6.39
C THR A 56 8.89 -8.18 -7.65
N THR A 57 8.50 -6.92 -7.85
CA THR A 57 7.75 -6.49 -9.04
C THR A 57 8.57 -6.68 -10.32
N ILE A 58 9.85 -6.29 -10.33
CA ILE A 58 10.73 -6.43 -11.49
C ILE A 58 10.91 -7.90 -11.88
N ILE A 59 11.15 -8.80 -10.90
CA ILE A 59 11.29 -10.23 -11.17
C ILE A 59 10.06 -10.77 -11.90
N VAL A 60 8.86 -10.42 -11.43
CA VAL A 60 7.59 -10.90 -12.02
C VAL A 60 7.30 -10.22 -13.36
N MET A 61 7.70 -8.97 -13.55
CA MET A 61 7.66 -8.31 -14.85
C MET A 61 8.54 -9.05 -15.87
N LEU A 62 9.77 -9.41 -15.51
CA LEU A 62 10.66 -10.18 -16.37
C LEU A 62 10.05 -11.55 -16.74
N PHE A 63 9.40 -12.21 -15.78
CA PHE A 63 8.62 -13.42 -16.04
C PHE A 63 7.48 -13.17 -17.03
N SER A 64 6.72 -12.08 -16.87
CA SER A 64 5.62 -11.76 -17.79
C SER A 64 6.09 -11.58 -19.24
N LEU A 65 7.31 -11.08 -19.44
CA LEU A 65 7.92 -10.90 -20.76
C LEU A 65 8.36 -12.22 -21.41
N SER A 66 8.43 -13.34 -20.66
CA SER A 66 8.79 -14.64 -21.23
C SER A 66 7.64 -15.32 -22.00
N TYR A 67 6.43 -14.75 -21.95
CA TYR A 67 5.27 -15.30 -22.61
C TYR A 67 5.28 -14.98 -24.12
N LYS A 68 4.93 -15.98 -24.94
CA LYS A 68 4.75 -15.80 -26.39
C LYS A 68 3.53 -14.92 -26.69
N LYS A 69 3.50 -14.29 -27.88
CA LYS A 69 2.39 -13.43 -28.35
C LYS A 69 1.00 -14.08 -28.24
N SER A 70 0.90 -15.41 -28.44
CA SER A 70 -0.35 -16.16 -28.31
C SER A 70 -0.92 -16.21 -26.87
N LYS A 71 -0.12 -15.84 -25.86
CA LYS A 71 -0.53 -15.77 -24.45
C LYS A 71 -0.43 -14.34 -23.90
N CYS A 72 -0.57 -13.34 -24.76
CA CYS A 72 -0.44 -11.91 -24.42
C CYS A 72 -1.36 -11.50 -23.26
N LEU A 73 -2.62 -11.94 -23.25
CA LEU A 73 -3.56 -11.58 -22.19
C LEU A 73 -3.17 -12.16 -20.82
N MET A 74 -2.50 -13.32 -20.78
CA MET A 74 -1.98 -13.89 -19.53
C MET A 74 -0.79 -13.08 -19.02
N ALA A 75 0.13 -12.71 -19.92
CA ALA A 75 1.23 -11.81 -19.59
C ALA A 75 0.71 -10.46 -19.07
N LEU A 76 -0.33 -9.92 -19.71
CA LEU A 76 -0.99 -8.68 -19.31
C LEU A 76 -1.66 -8.79 -17.94
N HIS A 77 -2.33 -9.91 -17.64
CA HIS A 77 -2.87 -10.20 -16.32
C HIS A 77 -1.77 -10.16 -15.25
N ILE A 78 -0.69 -10.92 -15.45
CA ILE A 78 0.45 -10.97 -14.51
C ILE A 78 1.02 -9.57 -14.30
N PHE A 79 1.27 -8.84 -15.38
CA PHE A 79 1.81 -7.49 -15.34
C PHE A 79 0.89 -6.53 -14.58
N LEU A 80 -0.37 -6.39 -15.01
CA LEU A 80 -1.31 -5.41 -14.44
C LEU A 80 -1.68 -5.73 -12.99
N CYS A 81 -1.92 -7.00 -12.64
CA CYS A 81 -2.23 -7.37 -11.27
C CYS A 81 -1.03 -7.18 -10.34
N THR A 82 0.19 -7.49 -10.79
CA THR A 82 1.40 -7.25 -9.99
C THR A 82 1.67 -5.76 -9.81
N VAL A 83 1.65 -4.99 -10.90
CA VAL A 83 1.82 -3.52 -10.85
C VAL A 83 0.75 -2.87 -9.99
N GLY A 84 -0.52 -3.20 -10.19
CA GLY A 84 -1.62 -2.61 -9.46
C GLY A 84 -1.61 -2.97 -7.98
N LEU A 85 -1.67 -4.27 -7.67
CA LEU A 85 -1.93 -4.77 -6.31
C LEU A 85 -0.67 -4.92 -5.45
N GLN A 86 0.51 -5.18 -6.06
CA GLN A 86 1.76 -5.35 -5.32
C GLN A 86 2.65 -4.12 -5.34
N ALA A 87 2.61 -3.30 -6.39
CA ALA A 87 3.46 -2.11 -6.46
C ALA A 87 2.72 -0.81 -6.11
N ILE A 88 1.70 -0.45 -6.89
CA ILE A 88 1.06 0.88 -6.82
C ILE A 88 0.21 1.03 -5.56
N ILE A 89 -0.68 0.08 -5.26
CA ILE A 89 -1.55 0.17 -4.08
C ILE A 89 -0.72 0.26 -2.78
N PRO A 90 0.27 -0.62 -2.54
CA PRO A 90 1.05 -0.56 -1.31
C PRO A 90 1.96 0.68 -1.26
N SER A 91 2.51 1.15 -2.40
CA SER A 91 3.23 2.43 -2.47
C SER A 91 2.32 3.61 -2.12
N GLY A 92 1.07 3.59 -2.59
CA GLY A 92 0.04 4.55 -2.24
C GLY A 92 -0.29 4.56 -0.75
N ILE A 93 -0.28 3.41 -0.08
CA ILE A 93 -0.46 3.33 1.37
C ILE A 93 0.73 3.98 2.08
N LEU A 94 1.95 3.64 1.66
CA LEU A 94 3.19 4.19 2.24
C LEU A 94 3.35 5.70 2.02
N SER A 95 2.84 6.26 0.93
CA SER A 95 2.99 7.69 0.63
C SER A 95 2.28 8.60 1.64
N ILE A 96 1.26 8.11 2.37
CA ILE A 96 0.64 8.90 3.46
C ILE A 96 1.58 9.02 4.67
N ASN A 97 2.46 8.04 4.91
CA ASN A 97 3.37 8.04 6.05
C ASN A 97 4.37 9.20 5.98
N ASN A 98 4.54 9.97 7.06
CA ASN A 98 5.46 11.11 7.08
C ASN A 98 6.95 10.71 7.11
N LEU A 99 7.25 9.44 7.39
CA LEU A 99 8.59 8.88 7.36
C LEU A 99 8.96 8.32 5.98
N ASN A 100 8.02 8.27 5.03
CA ASN A 100 8.32 7.86 3.68
C ASN A 100 9.14 8.94 2.96
N GLY A 101 10.32 8.57 2.46
CA GLY A 101 11.29 9.53 1.92
C GLY A 101 10.75 10.39 0.78
N SER A 102 9.99 9.81 -0.15
CA SER A 102 9.45 10.55 -1.30
C SER A 102 8.36 11.57 -0.92
N SER A 103 7.66 11.35 0.19
CA SER A 103 6.52 12.16 0.61
C SER A 103 6.76 12.96 1.90
N ALA A 104 7.92 12.79 2.53
CA ALA A 104 8.38 13.58 3.68
C ALA A 104 8.30 15.10 3.49
N PRO A 105 8.68 15.70 2.33
CA PRO A 105 8.56 17.15 2.15
C PRO A 105 7.13 17.63 1.88
N MET A 106 6.18 16.71 1.65
CA MET A 106 4.83 17.05 1.21
C MET A 106 3.88 17.34 2.38
N LYS A 107 2.99 18.33 2.17
CA LYS A 107 1.89 18.59 3.11
C LYS A 107 0.97 17.37 3.15
N LEU A 108 0.24 17.22 4.26
CA LEU A 108 -0.73 16.14 4.40
C LEU A 108 -1.82 16.16 3.32
N SER A 109 -2.21 17.34 2.82
CA SER A 109 -3.14 17.47 1.69
C SER A 109 -2.60 16.80 0.42
N ASP A 110 -1.33 17.01 0.15
CA ASP A 110 -0.68 16.60 -1.09
C ASP A 110 -0.42 15.09 -1.06
N ARG A 111 -0.03 14.56 0.11
CA ARG A 111 0.07 13.12 0.36
C ARG A 111 -1.26 12.38 0.21
N LYS A 112 -2.37 12.99 0.67
CA LYS A 112 -3.71 12.43 0.45
C LYS A 112 -4.07 12.40 -1.02
N PHE A 113 -3.72 13.45 -1.77
CA PHE A 113 -3.93 13.47 -3.21
C PHE A 113 -3.11 12.38 -3.91
N GLU A 114 -1.82 12.27 -3.60
CA GLU A 114 -0.92 11.23 -4.13
C GLU A 114 -1.46 9.83 -3.83
N HIS A 115 -1.89 9.58 -2.59
CA HIS A 115 -2.54 8.33 -2.21
C HIS A 115 -3.76 8.03 -3.08
N ILE A 116 -4.73 8.96 -3.17
CA ILE A 116 -5.94 8.77 -3.96
C ILE A 116 -5.60 8.49 -5.42
N PHE A 117 -4.67 9.26 -5.99
CA PHE A 117 -4.23 9.09 -7.36
C PHE A 117 -3.64 7.69 -7.60
N MET A 118 -2.74 7.24 -6.74
CA MET A 118 -2.18 5.89 -6.81
C MET A 118 -3.25 4.80 -6.62
N GLN A 119 -4.20 4.96 -5.69
CA GLN A 119 -5.28 3.99 -5.50
C GLN A 119 -6.16 3.87 -6.74
N CYS A 120 -6.49 4.99 -7.41
CA CYS A 120 -7.26 4.95 -8.65
C CYS A 120 -6.53 4.17 -9.76
N ILE A 121 -5.24 4.44 -9.98
CA ILE A 121 -4.45 3.70 -10.97
C ILE A 121 -4.34 2.22 -10.59
N GLY A 122 -4.07 1.94 -9.32
CA GLY A 122 -3.96 0.58 -8.80
C GLY A 122 -5.25 -0.23 -9.00
N VAL A 123 -6.42 0.36 -8.74
CA VAL A 123 -7.73 -0.24 -9.00
C VAL A 123 -7.92 -0.49 -10.49
N LEU A 124 -7.61 0.48 -11.36
CA LEU A 124 -7.72 0.30 -12.81
C LEU A 124 -6.86 -0.86 -13.30
N CYS A 125 -5.61 -0.96 -12.83
CA CYS A 125 -4.72 -2.08 -13.12
C CYS A 125 -5.29 -3.41 -12.60
N ALA A 126 -5.77 -3.46 -11.35
CA ALA A 126 -6.33 -4.69 -10.76
C ALA A 126 -7.56 -5.19 -11.52
N VAL A 127 -8.49 -4.30 -11.87
CA VAL A 127 -9.70 -4.63 -12.64
C VAL A 127 -9.33 -5.09 -14.05
N SER A 128 -8.47 -4.34 -14.74
CA SER A 128 -8.06 -4.66 -16.12
C SER A 128 -7.26 -5.97 -16.19
N GLY A 129 -6.37 -6.22 -15.23
CA GLY A 129 -5.64 -7.48 -15.12
C GLY A 129 -6.54 -8.65 -14.79
N THR A 130 -7.53 -8.48 -13.91
CA THR A 130 -8.55 -9.51 -13.63
C THR A 130 -9.38 -9.81 -14.88
N ALA A 131 -9.83 -8.78 -15.61
CA ALA A 131 -10.53 -8.93 -16.87
C ALA A 131 -9.67 -9.65 -17.93
N ALA A 132 -8.38 -9.32 -18.04
CA ALA A 132 -7.47 -10.00 -18.96
C ALA A 132 -7.38 -11.51 -18.65
N SER A 133 -7.35 -11.92 -17.37
CA SER A 133 -7.40 -13.34 -17.01
C SER A 133 -8.74 -14.01 -17.32
N TYR A 134 -9.84 -13.27 -17.23
CA TYR A 134 -11.16 -13.77 -17.62
C TYR A 134 -11.18 -14.07 -19.12
N TYR A 135 -10.69 -13.15 -19.95
CA TYR A 135 -10.68 -13.30 -21.40
C TYR A 135 -9.57 -14.19 -21.95
N THR A 136 -8.54 -14.55 -21.16
CA THR A 136 -7.61 -15.64 -21.55
C THR A 136 -8.31 -17.00 -21.65
N MET A 137 -9.48 -17.17 -21.04
CA MET A 137 -10.33 -18.33 -21.20
C MET A 137 -11.21 -18.11 -22.44
N ASP A 138 -10.61 -18.27 -23.61
CA ASP A 138 -11.28 -18.03 -24.89
C ASP A 138 -12.44 -19.04 -25.09
N PRO A 139 -13.69 -18.58 -25.31
CA PRO A 139 -14.84 -19.45 -25.60
C PRO A 139 -14.79 -20.16 -26.96
N LEU A 140 -13.75 -19.93 -27.78
CA LEU A 140 -13.47 -20.69 -29.01
C LEU A 140 -12.81 -22.06 -28.77
N GLN A 141 -12.48 -22.41 -27.53
CA GLN A 141 -12.14 -23.77 -27.12
C GLN A 141 -13.36 -24.34 -26.39
N ASP A 142 -13.97 -25.40 -26.94
CA ASP A 142 -15.22 -26.05 -26.51
C ASP A 142 -15.27 -26.60 -25.07
N GLU A 143 -14.39 -26.17 -24.17
CA GLU A 143 -14.39 -26.58 -22.77
C GLU A 143 -14.73 -25.38 -21.87
N PRO A 144 -15.95 -25.34 -21.30
CA PRO A 144 -16.17 -24.46 -20.17
C PRO A 144 -15.31 -25.00 -19.04
N ILE A 145 -14.71 -24.14 -18.23
CA ILE A 145 -14.70 -24.23 -16.77
C ILE A 145 -13.76 -23.14 -16.31
N PHE A 146 -14.36 -22.15 -15.65
CA PHE A 146 -13.67 -21.28 -14.73
C PHE A 146 -12.99 -22.15 -13.67
N ILE A 147 -11.71 -22.53 -13.87
CA ILE A 147 -11.00 -23.28 -12.85
C ILE A 147 -10.70 -22.29 -11.73
N PHE A 148 -11.58 -22.27 -10.75
CA PHE A 148 -11.40 -21.53 -9.52
C PHE A 148 -10.24 -22.15 -8.74
N THR A 149 -9.04 -21.68 -9.03
CA THR A 149 -7.85 -21.98 -8.24
C THR A 149 -7.87 -21.16 -6.96
N LEU A 150 -7.11 -21.59 -5.94
CA LEU A 150 -6.90 -20.79 -4.72
C LEU A 150 -6.45 -19.35 -5.06
N HIS A 151 -5.56 -19.21 -6.05
CA HIS A 151 -5.13 -17.91 -6.56
C HIS A 151 -6.28 -17.07 -7.11
N SER A 152 -7.21 -17.68 -7.86
CA SER A 152 -8.38 -16.98 -8.42
C SER A 152 -9.30 -16.47 -7.30
N TYR A 153 -9.55 -17.28 -6.26
CA TYR A 153 -10.33 -16.85 -5.09
C TYR A 153 -9.68 -15.72 -4.32
N LEU A 154 -8.39 -15.83 -4.02
CA LEU A 154 -7.63 -14.80 -3.32
C LEU A 154 -7.55 -13.50 -4.14
N GLY A 155 -7.42 -13.61 -5.46
CA GLY A 155 -7.43 -12.48 -6.38
C GLY A 155 -8.75 -11.72 -6.36
N LEU A 156 -9.88 -12.43 -6.48
CA LEU A 156 -11.20 -11.80 -6.36
C LEU A 156 -11.43 -11.21 -4.96
N ALA A 157 -11.03 -11.94 -3.92
CA ALA A 157 -11.12 -11.49 -2.53
C ALA A 157 -10.20 -10.28 -2.24
N ALA A 158 -9.16 -10.03 -3.03
CA ALA A 158 -8.36 -8.81 -2.95
C ALA A 158 -8.98 -7.68 -3.79
N THR A 159 -9.35 -7.94 -5.04
CA THR A 159 -9.83 -6.93 -5.99
C THR A 159 -11.16 -6.30 -5.55
N VAL A 160 -12.14 -7.09 -5.09
CA VAL A 160 -13.46 -6.56 -4.69
C VAL A 160 -13.34 -5.61 -3.50
N PRO A 161 -12.69 -5.98 -2.38
CA PRO A 161 -12.44 -5.05 -1.28
C PRO A 161 -11.55 -3.86 -1.67
N THR A 162 -10.65 -3.99 -2.65
CA THR A 162 -9.86 -2.85 -3.15
C THR A 162 -10.77 -1.78 -3.74
N ILE A 163 -11.71 -2.17 -4.60
CA ILE A 163 -12.69 -1.25 -5.21
C ILE A 163 -13.54 -0.60 -4.12
N LEU A 164 -14.07 -1.38 -3.18
CA LEU A 164 -14.88 -0.87 -2.06
C LEU A 164 -14.07 0.11 -1.20
N CYS A 165 -12.83 -0.22 -0.87
CA CYS A 165 -11.94 0.61 -0.07
C CYS A 165 -11.67 1.96 -0.76
N ALA A 166 -11.41 1.94 -2.07
CA ALA A 166 -11.22 3.15 -2.88
C ALA A 166 -12.48 4.02 -2.92
N MET A 167 -13.67 3.43 -3.10
CA MET A 167 -14.94 4.15 -3.07
C MET A 167 -15.19 4.82 -1.72
N ILE A 168 -14.94 4.10 -0.61
CA ILE A 168 -15.05 4.66 0.75
C ILE A 168 -14.07 5.82 0.94
N GLY A 169 -12.83 5.69 0.46
CA GLY A 169 -11.80 6.74 0.55
C GLY A 169 -12.16 8.01 -0.25
N LEU A 170 -12.71 7.85 -1.45
CA LEU A 170 -13.20 8.95 -2.28
C LEU A 170 -14.40 9.65 -1.64
N PHE A 171 -15.37 8.88 -1.13
CA PHE A 171 -16.52 9.42 -0.42
C PHE A 171 -16.09 10.25 0.80
N PHE A 172 -15.17 9.73 1.61
CA PHE A 172 -14.60 10.44 2.77
C PHE A 172 -13.92 11.75 2.38
N SER A 173 -13.16 11.74 1.28
CA SER A 173 -12.40 12.90 0.80
C SER A 173 -13.31 13.98 0.21
N GLY A 174 -14.40 13.59 -0.44
CA GLY A 174 -15.40 14.51 -1.01
C GLY A 174 -16.31 15.16 0.03
N CYS A 175 -16.83 14.39 1.00
CA CYS A 175 -17.82 14.88 1.96
C CYS A 175 -17.25 15.87 3.00
N GLY A 176 -15.94 15.84 3.26
CA GLY A 176 -15.30 16.64 4.33
C GLY A 176 -15.01 18.10 3.99
N ARG A 177 -15.27 18.57 2.77
CA ARG A 177 -14.84 19.91 2.32
C ARG A 177 -15.79 21.05 2.73
N ASN A 178 -17.03 20.77 3.09
CA ASN A 178 -18.08 21.78 3.34
C ASN A 178 -18.89 21.62 4.66
N SER A 179 -18.55 20.67 5.54
CA SER A 179 -19.39 20.42 6.73
C SER A 179 -19.08 21.37 7.89
N LYS A 180 -20.07 22.20 8.27
CA LYS A 180 -20.03 23.16 9.39
C LYS A 180 -20.47 22.56 10.74
N THR A 181 -20.76 21.26 10.83
CA THR A 181 -21.32 20.65 12.07
C THR A 181 -20.26 19.82 12.82
N PRO A 182 -19.87 20.18 14.07
CA PRO A 182 -18.57 19.73 14.60
C PRO A 182 -18.55 18.39 15.36
N LYS A 183 -19.66 17.93 15.99
CA LYS A 183 -19.59 16.82 16.97
C LYS A 183 -20.09 15.46 16.47
N GLU A 184 -21.29 15.38 15.88
CA GLU A 184 -21.82 14.09 15.38
C GLU A 184 -21.10 13.63 14.09
N TYR A 185 -20.74 14.59 13.24
CA TYR A 185 -19.92 14.37 12.06
C TYR A 185 -18.56 13.74 12.42
N GLY A 186 -18.02 14.05 13.60
CA GLY A 186 -16.75 13.50 14.09
C GLY A 186 -16.79 12.00 14.35
N LYS A 187 -17.88 11.48 14.95
CA LYS A 187 -18.03 10.03 15.26
C LYS A 187 -18.19 9.21 13.99
N PHE A 188 -19.11 9.60 13.11
CA PHE A 188 -19.34 8.91 11.83
C PHE A 188 -18.09 8.92 10.96
N ARG A 189 -17.41 10.08 10.86
CA ARG A 189 -16.16 10.22 10.12
C ARG A 189 -15.07 9.28 10.66
N ARG A 190 -14.93 9.15 11.98
CA ARG A 190 -13.98 8.23 12.61
C ARG A 190 -14.30 6.77 12.29
N TYR A 191 -15.58 6.41 12.30
CA TYR A 191 -16.04 5.08 11.91
C TYR A 191 -15.67 4.76 10.45
N ILE A 192 -16.00 5.64 9.51
CA ILE A 192 -15.66 5.47 8.08
C ILE A 192 -14.15 5.37 7.86
N TYR A 193 -13.37 6.21 8.54
CA TYR A 193 -11.91 6.15 8.51
C TYR A 193 -11.37 4.79 8.99
N ASN A 194 -11.90 4.28 10.10
CA ASN A 194 -11.51 2.97 10.62
C ASN A 194 -11.90 1.83 9.66
N MET A 195 -13.07 1.90 9.04
CA MET A 195 -13.49 0.94 8.03
C MET A 195 -12.56 0.95 6.82
N HIS A 196 -12.24 2.12 6.26
CA HIS A 196 -11.28 2.26 5.16
C HIS A 196 -9.91 1.65 5.53
N LYS A 197 -9.42 1.92 6.75
CA LYS A 197 -8.17 1.34 7.24
C LYS A 197 -8.25 -0.19 7.37
N LEU A 198 -9.34 -0.73 7.91
CA LEU A 198 -9.54 -2.18 8.06
C LEU A 198 -9.58 -2.87 6.70
N PHE A 199 -10.38 -2.35 5.76
CA PHE A 199 -10.44 -2.87 4.40
C PHE A 199 -9.08 -2.76 3.69
N GLY A 200 -8.37 -1.64 3.85
CA GLY A 200 -7.03 -1.46 3.29
C GLY A 200 -6.03 -2.50 3.79
N ILE A 201 -6.02 -2.82 5.08
CA ILE A 201 -5.16 -3.88 5.65
C ILE A 201 -5.54 -5.25 5.06
N SER A 202 -6.83 -5.58 5.02
CA SER A 202 -7.30 -6.84 4.45
C SER A 202 -6.92 -6.98 2.97
N VAL A 203 -7.01 -5.90 2.20
CA VAL A 203 -6.59 -5.87 0.78
C VAL A 203 -5.12 -6.22 0.63
N VAL A 204 -4.23 -5.61 1.42
CA VAL A 204 -2.78 -5.88 1.35
C VAL A 204 -2.47 -7.33 1.70
N LEU A 205 -3.13 -7.89 2.72
CA LEU A 205 -2.94 -9.29 3.11
C LEU A 205 -3.44 -10.26 2.03
N LEU A 206 -4.66 -10.05 1.52
CA LEU A 206 -5.27 -10.90 0.49
C LEU A 206 -4.54 -10.79 -0.84
N SER A 207 -4.08 -9.60 -1.22
CA SER A 207 -3.29 -9.42 -2.44
C SER A 207 -1.94 -10.14 -2.33
N SER A 208 -1.26 -10.06 -1.18
CA SER A 208 0.00 -10.75 -0.93
C SER A 208 -0.17 -12.27 -0.98
N ALA A 209 -1.24 -12.79 -0.35
CA ALA A 209 -1.56 -14.21 -0.41
C ALA A 209 -1.89 -14.66 -1.85
N CYS A 210 -2.64 -13.85 -2.61
CA CYS A 210 -2.90 -14.06 -4.02
C CYS A 210 -1.59 -14.13 -4.81
N PHE A 211 -0.70 -13.15 -4.62
CA PHE A 211 0.60 -13.09 -5.28
C PHE A 211 1.44 -14.34 -5.00
N ILE A 212 1.59 -14.72 -3.72
CA ILE A 212 2.32 -15.91 -3.27
C ILE A 212 1.75 -17.18 -3.94
N SER A 213 0.43 -17.36 -3.91
CA SER A 213 -0.22 -18.50 -4.57
C SER A 213 -0.06 -18.49 -6.10
N GLY A 214 0.16 -17.32 -6.70
CA GLY A 214 0.45 -17.17 -8.13
C GLY A 214 1.86 -17.64 -8.49
N ILE A 215 2.87 -17.22 -7.70
CA ILE A 215 4.28 -17.60 -7.94
C ILE A 215 4.59 -19.06 -7.58
N ILE A 216 3.77 -19.71 -6.73
CA ILE A 216 3.88 -21.16 -6.47
C ILE A 216 3.51 -22.00 -7.71
N LYS A 217 2.82 -21.44 -8.70
CA LYS A 217 2.41 -22.20 -9.89
C LYS A 217 3.63 -22.67 -10.68
N THR A 218 3.53 -23.91 -11.18
CA THR A 218 4.59 -24.58 -11.96
C THR A 218 5.20 -23.75 -13.09
N PRO A 219 4.46 -22.93 -13.87
CA PRO A 219 5.06 -22.12 -14.92
C PRO A 219 6.09 -21.11 -14.41
N PHE A 220 5.87 -20.52 -13.23
CA PHE A 220 6.82 -19.59 -12.63
C PHE A 220 8.06 -20.35 -12.11
N LEU A 221 7.84 -21.43 -11.37
CA LEU A 221 8.93 -22.26 -10.83
C LEU A 221 9.86 -22.79 -11.93
N LYS A 222 9.30 -23.25 -13.05
CA LYS A 222 10.09 -23.73 -14.21
C LYS A 222 10.83 -22.63 -14.96
N TRP A 223 10.43 -21.37 -14.81
CA TRP A 223 11.07 -20.24 -15.47
C TRP A 223 12.31 -19.75 -14.70
N LEU A 224 12.37 -20.00 -13.39
CA LEU A 224 13.47 -19.53 -12.56
C LEU A 224 14.81 -20.17 -12.99
N PRO A 225 15.89 -19.39 -13.09
CA PRO A 225 17.21 -19.94 -13.39
C PRO A 225 17.81 -20.69 -12.18
N ILE A 226 17.44 -20.29 -10.96
CA ILE A 226 17.86 -20.88 -9.69
C ILE A 226 16.67 -20.89 -8.71
N ASP A 227 16.55 -21.94 -7.91
CA ASP A 227 15.41 -22.13 -7.00
C ASP A 227 15.39 -21.11 -5.86
N GLU A 228 16.54 -20.58 -5.45
CA GLU A 228 16.68 -19.56 -4.40
C GLU A 228 15.90 -18.28 -4.71
N MET A 229 15.74 -17.94 -5.99
CA MET A 229 14.97 -16.76 -6.41
C MET A 229 13.49 -16.86 -5.99
N PHE A 230 12.92 -18.07 -5.94
CA PHE A 230 11.57 -18.28 -5.43
C PHE A 230 11.49 -17.88 -3.95
N TYR A 231 12.41 -18.39 -3.13
CA TYR A 231 12.45 -18.11 -1.69
C TYR A 231 12.71 -16.64 -1.40
N PHE A 232 13.61 -15.97 -2.13
CA PHE A 232 13.82 -14.53 -1.99
C PHE A 232 12.55 -13.74 -2.30
N THR A 233 11.89 -14.04 -3.42
CA THR A 233 10.64 -13.37 -3.82
C THR A 233 9.54 -13.55 -2.76
N LEU A 234 9.44 -14.74 -2.19
CA LEU A 234 8.48 -15.06 -1.12
C LEU A 234 8.80 -14.30 0.18
N ILE A 235 10.06 -14.34 0.64
CA ILE A 235 10.51 -13.64 1.85
C ILE A 235 10.31 -12.13 1.69
N PHE A 236 10.65 -11.58 0.53
CA PHE A 236 10.47 -10.16 0.24
C PHE A 236 9.00 -9.77 0.30
N CYS A 237 8.11 -10.57 -0.29
CA CYS A 237 6.66 -10.38 -0.21
C CYS A 237 6.15 -10.35 1.23
N VAL A 238 6.48 -11.36 2.02
CA VAL A 238 6.07 -11.42 3.42
C VAL A 238 6.61 -10.22 4.19
N PHE A 239 7.88 -9.85 3.98
CA PHE A 239 8.52 -8.78 4.72
C PHE A 239 7.89 -7.40 4.44
N TYR A 240 7.77 -6.99 3.17
CA TYR A 240 7.19 -5.68 2.88
C TYR A 240 5.73 -5.61 3.31
N THR A 241 4.99 -6.72 3.23
CA THR A 241 3.59 -6.79 3.67
C THR A 241 3.47 -6.56 5.18
N LEU A 242 4.36 -7.15 5.98
CA LEU A 242 4.41 -6.90 7.43
C LEU A 242 4.70 -5.43 7.75
N VAL A 243 5.67 -4.82 7.06
CA VAL A 243 6.01 -3.39 7.28
C VAL A 243 4.82 -2.48 6.96
N ILE A 244 4.14 -2.73 5.83
CA ILE A 244 2.99 -1.93 5.37
C ILE A 244 1.80 -2.07 6.33
N VAL A 245 1.55 -3.27 6.87
CA VAL A 245 0.44 -3.54 7.79
C VAL A 245 0.73 -3.04 9.21
N TYR A 246 1.96 -3.15 9.70
CA TYR A 246 2.31 -2.83 11.10
C TYR A 246 1.97 -1.38 11.48
N LYS A 247 2.21 -0.42 10.57
CA LYS A 247 1.88 0.99 10.84
C LYS A 247 1.71 1.83 9.57
N PRO A 248 0.61 1.64 8.82
CA PRO A 248 0.40 2.34 7.56
C PRO A 248 0.27 3.87 7.72
N LEU A 249 -0.12 4.35 8.91
CA LEU A 249 -0.43 5.74 9.20
C LEU A 249 0.10 6.10 10.60
N LYS A 250 1.30 6.68 10.69
CA LYS A 250 1.78 7.38 11.90
C LYS A 250 2.04 8.85 11.55
#